data_AF-A0A371KEB7-F1
#
_entry.id   AF-A0A371KEB7-F1
#
_cell.length_a   1.000
_cell.length_b   1.000
_cell.length_c   1.000
_cell.angle_alpha   90.00
_cell.angle_beta   90.00
_cell.angle_gamma   90.00
#
_symmetry.space_group_name_H-M   'P 1'
#
loop_
_entity.id
_entity.type
_entity.pdbx_description
1 polymer ?
#
loop_
_entity_poly.entity_id
_entity_poly.type
_entity_poly.pdbx_seq_one_letter_code
_entity_poly.pdbx_strand_id
1 'polypeptide(L)'
;MSADQSTEGSAESTDEDDSGGAADCAVSEFDDGLVDLLAWILDTETRARIYVHLRQHPHSTSEEVAEGTGLYPSTVREALAELADDETVERRKRKSSGAGNNPYEYVAIAPSDLVKGVSGQVQAQLNAVFNLDRHLGTDRSDETEPVTITVREE
;
A
#
# COMPACT_ATOMS: atom_id res chain seq x y z
N MET A 1 2.19 -63.76 31.64
CA MET A 1 1.03 -64.46 31.04
C MET A 1 -0.18 -64.09 31.90
N SER A 2 -1.28 -63.53 31.40
CA SER A 2 -1.57 -62.97 30.07
C SER A 2 -2.72 -61.95 30.20
N ALA A 3 -2.93 -61.21 29.12
CA ALA A 3 -4.10 -60.41 28.74
C ALA A 3 -5.49 -61.11 29.01
N ASP A 4 -6.66 -60.46 28.91
CA ASP A 4 -7.02 -59.35 28.01
C ASP A 4 -8.36 -58.62 28.35
N GLN A 5 -8.44 -57.34 27.92
CA GLN A 5 -9.56 -56.42 27.55
C GLN A 5 -11.04 -56.60 27.98
N SER A 6 -11.72 -55.45 28.27
CA SER A 6 -12.92 -54.89 27.59
C SER A 6 -13.59 -53.73 28.41
N THR A 7 -13.75 -52.50 27.86
CA THR A 7 -15.04 -51.90 27.37
C THR A 7 -15.96 -51.33 28.49
N GLU A 8 -16.44 -50.07 28.51
CA GLU A 8 -16.21 -48.84 27.69
C GLU A 8 -16.81 -47.56 28.36
N GLY A 9 -16.52 -46.36 27.81
CA GLY A 9 -17.28 -45.09 28.04
C GLY A 9 -16.81 -44.20 29.21
N SER A 10 -16.77 -42.86 29.12
CA SER A 10 -17.10 -41.95 28.00
C SER A 10 -16.16 -40.75 27.99
N ALA A 11 -15.82 -40.27 26.79
CA ALA A 11 -15.14 -38.99 26.62
C ALA A 11 -16.16 -37.84 26.61
N GLU A 12 -15.74 -36.67 27.08
CA GLU A 12 -16.24 -35.38 26.59
C GLU A 12 -15.05 -34.42 26.58
N SER A 13 -14.36 -34.34 25.44
CA SER A 13 -13.44 -33.25 25.15
C SER A 13 -14.27 -32.09 24.62
N THR A 14 -14.21 -30.95 25.32
CA THR A 14 -14.65 -29.69 24.71
C THR A 14 -13.52 -29.19 23.83
N ASP A 15 -13.51 -29.67 22.58
CA ASP A 15 -12.65 -29.13 21.54
C ASP A 15 -13.18 -27.73 21.16
N GLU A 16 -12.64 -26.69 21.82
CA GLU A 16 -12.93 -25.29 21.53
C GLU A 16 -12.22 -24.84 20.23
N ASP A 17 -12.84 -25.20 19.10
CA ASP A 17 -12.85 -24.51 17.80
C ASP A 17 -11.64 -23.62 17.42
N ASP A 18 -10.49 -24.26 17.12
CA ASP A 18 -9.36 -23.62 16.44
C ASP A 18 -9.63 -23.50 14.91
N SER A 19 -10.57 -22.63 14.55
CA SER A 19 -10.90 -22.31 13.14
C SER A 19 -10.55 -20.88 12.72
N GLY A 20 -9.91 -20.09 13.60
CA GLY A 20 -9.58 -18.68 13.34
C GLY A 20 -8.25 -18.45 12.59
N GLY A 21 -7.23 -19.27 12.83
CA GLY A 21 -5.84 -18.92 12.49
C GLY A 21 -5.50 -18.90 11.00
N ALA A 22 -6.18 -19.69 10.15
CA ALA A 22 -5.78 -19.84 8.75
C ALA A 22 -6.17 -18.64 7.85
N ALA A 23 -7.23 -17.91 8.21
CA ALA A 23 -7.67 -16.74 7.45
C ALA A 23 -6.85 -15.49 7.79
N ASP A 24 -6.55 -15.25 9.08
CA ASP A 24 -5.75 -14.10 9.52
C ASP A 24 -4.32 -14.16 8.96
N CYS A 25 -3.65 -15.33 9.03
CA CYS A 25 -2.29 -15.49 8.52
C CYS A 25 -2.19 -15.27 7.00
N ALA A 26 -3.20 -15.69 6.23
CA ALA A 26 -3.24 -15.49 4.79
C ALA A 26 -3.49 -14.02 4.37
N VAL A 27 -4.12 -13.23 5.25
CA VAL A 27 -4.31 -11.79 5.05
C VAL A 27 -3.05 -11.02 5.46
N SER A 28 -2.39 -11.38 6.56
CA SER A 28 -1.15 -10.70 6.99
C SER A 28 0.01 -10.87 5.99
N GLU A 29 0.17 -12.06 5.41
CA GLU A 29 1.23 -12.32 4.42
C GLU A 29 1.01 -11.56 3.10
N PHE A 30 -0.25 -11.23 2.78
CA PHE A 30 -0.60 -10.34 1.66
C PHE A 30 -0.30 -8.87 1.96
N ASP A 31 -0.57 -8.41 3.19
CA ASP A 31 -0.28 -7.03 3.60
C ASP A 31 1.23 -6.73 3.60
N ASP A 32 2.09 -7.65 4.03
CA ASP A 32 3.55 -7.47 3.95
C ASP A 32 4.02 -7.32 2.48
N GLY A 33 3.58 -8.19 1.57
CA GLY A 33 3.91 -8.10 0.15
C GLY A 33 3.33 -6.87 -0.55
N LEU A 34 2.17 -6.39 -0.11
CA LEU A 34 1.57 -5.13 -0.57
C LEU A 34 2.36 -3.91 -0.06
N VAL A 35 2.82 -3.93 1.20
CA VAL A 35 3.64 -2.87 1.77
C VAL A 35 5.01 -2.81 1.07
N ASP A 36 5.64 -3.93 0.74
CA ASP A 36 6.89 -3.96 -0.03
C ASP A 36 6.73 -3.34 -1.44
N LEU A 37 5.66 -3.71 -2.16
CA LEU A 37 5.36 -3.12 -3.48
C LEU A 37 5.09 -1.62 -3.38
N LEU A 38 4.31 -1.20 -2.37
CA LEU A 38 4.03 0.21 -2.12
C LEU A 38 5.27 0.97 -1.63
N ALA A 39 6.19 0.34 -0.91
CA ALA A 39 7.45 0.96 -0.49
C ALA A 39 8.38 1.20 -1.69
N TRP A 40 8.35 0.34 -2.70
CA TRP A 40 9.03 0.58 -3.98
C TRP A 40 8.39 1.72 -4.79
N ILE A 41 7.05 1.84 -4.77
CA ILE A 41 6.33 2.90 -5.50
C ILE A 41 6.40 4.26 -4.79
N LEU A 42 6.33 4.27 -3.46
CA LEU A 42 6.23 5.46 -2.61
C LEU A 42 7.55 5.78 -1.89
N ASP A 43 8.68 5.32 -2.42
CA ASP A 43 10.06 5.45 -1.93
C ASP A 43 10.37 4.91 -0.51
N THR A 44 9.38 4.74 0.38
CA THR A 44 9.58 4.30 1.77
C THR A 44 8.44 3.45 2.32
N GLU A 45 8.80 2.51 3.20
CA GLU A 45 7.85 1.72 4.03
C GLU A 45 6.93 2.62 4.86
N THR A 46 7.44 3.74 5.39
CA THR A 46 6.68 4.74 6.15
C THR A 46 5.50 5.28 5.33
N ARG A 47 5.78 5.74 4.10
CA ARG A 47 4.76 6.26 3.18
C ARG A 47 3.79 5.16 2.75
N ALA A 48 4.27 3.93 2.52
CA ALA A 48 3.43 2.76 2.22
C ALA A 48 2.44 2.44 3.36
N ARG A 49 2.93 2.35 4.61
CA ARG A 49 2.09 2.07 5.79
C ARG A 49 1.05 3.18 6.03
N ILE A 50 1.42 4.44 5.80
CA ILE A 50 0.48 5.58 5.85
C ILE A 50 -0.57 5.49 4.73
N TYR A 51 -0.17 5.16 3.50
CA TYR A 51 -1.09 4.98 2.37
C TYR A 51 -2.12 3.88 2.66
N VAL A 52 -1.67 2.69 3.07
CA VAL A 52 -2.55 1.56 3.44
C VAL A 52 -3.54 1.97 4.53
N HIS A 53 -3.05 2.64 5.60
CA HIS A 53 -3.92 3.11 6.67
C HIS A 53 -4.97 4.12 6.17
N LEU A 54 -4.61 5.07 5.30
CA LEU A 54 -5.55 6.03 4.70
C LEU A 54 -6.54 5.40 3.72
N ARG A 55 -6.20 4.26 3.09
CA ARG A 55 -7.14 3.48 2.27
C ARG A 55 -8.19 2.76 3.10
N GLN A 56 -7.85 2.35 4.33
CA GLN A 56 -8.78 1.77 5.30
C GLN A 56 -9.60 2.85 6.03
N HIS A 57 -8.97 3.98 6.37
CA HIS A 57 -9.54 5.08 7.17
C HIS A 57 -9.47 6.42 6.40
N PRO A 58 -10.38 6.66 5.44
CA PRO A 58 -10.39 7.90 4.68
C PRO A 58 -10.80 9.10 5.56
N HIS A 59 -10.34 10.30 5.18
CA HIS A 59 -10.54 11.55 5.93
C HIS A 59 -9.83 11.61 7.29
N SER A 60 -8.81 10.78 7.52
CA SER A 60 -8.01 10.82 8.76
C SER A 60 -7.05 12.01 8.81
N THR A 61 -6.84 12.54 10.00
CA THR A 61 -5.87 13.60 10.32
C THR A 61 -4.49 13.01 10.61
N SER A 62 -3.45 13.85 10.61
CA SER A 62 -2.08 13.38 10.91
C SER A 62 -1.87 12.83 12.32
N GLU A 63 -2.80 13.07 13.24
CA GLU A 63 -2.78 12.53 14.60
C GLU A 63 -3.46 11.16 14.64
N GLU A 64 -4.65 11.04 14.04
CA GLU A 64 -5.38 9.77 13.85
C GLU A 64 -4.50 8.75 13.07
N VAL A 65 -3.80 9.18 12.01
CA VAL A 65 -2.85 8.33 11.25
C VAL A 65 -1.66 7.88 12.10
N ALA A 66 -1.13 8.74 12.97
CA ALA A 66 0.02 8.37 13.82
C ALA A 66 -0.36 7.34 14.89
N GLU A 67 -1.53 7.50 15.50
CA GLU A 67 -2.10 6.52 16.42
C GLU A 67 -2.37 5.18 15.72
N GLY A 68 -2.99 5.20 14.53
CA GLY A 68 -3.37 4.00 13.78
C GLY A 68 -2.23 3.27 13.06
N THR A 69 -1.07 3.91 12.86
CA THR A 69 0.13 3.28 12.24
C THR A 69 1.25 2.98 13.24
N GLY A 70 1.14 3.46 14.49
CA GLY A 70 2.21 3.39 15.50
C GLY A 70 3.45 4.24 15.19
N LEU A 71 3.38 5.11 14.17
CA LEU A 71 4.49 5.96 13.73
C LEU A 71 4.56 7.25 14.55
N TYR A 72 5.77 7.83 14.67
CA TYR A 72 5.95 9.11 15.38
C TYR A 72 5.19 10.25 14.68
N PRO A 73 4.43 11.10 15.40
CA PRO A 73 3.63 12.17 14.79
C PRO A 73 4.41 13.19 13.95
N SER A 74 5.71 13.38 14.20
CA SER A 74 6.59 14.19 13.35
C SER A 74 6.79 13.56 11.98
N THR A 75 7.20 12.29 11.96
CA THR A 75 7.44 11.49 10.75
C THR A 75 6.17 11.33 9.92
N VAL A 76 5.01 11.18 10.58
CA VAL A 76 3.72 11.11 9.90
C VAL A 76 3.37 12.45 9.22
N ARG A 77 3.60 13.59 9.87
CA ARG A 77 3.37 14.91 9.25
C ARG A 77 4.31 15.19 8.09
N GLU A 78 5.55 14.73 8.17
CA GLU A 78 6.55 14.82 7.10
C GLU A 78 6.14 13.96 5.90
N ALA A 79 5.93 12.65 6.10
CA ALA A 79 5.51 11.74 5.04
C ALA A 79 4.13 12.12 4.43
N LEU A 80 3.19 12.66 5.21
CA LEU A 80 1.91 13.18 4.68
C LEU A 80 2.04 14.50 3.91
N ALA A 81 3.08 15.30 4.17
CA ALA A 81 3.38 16.47 3.35
C ALA A 81 3.95 16.03 2.00
N GLU A 82 4.95 15.14 2.04
CA GLU A 82 5.57 14.60 0.83
C GLU A 82 4.56 13.83 -0.04
N LEU A 83 3.76 12.92 0.52
CA LEU A 83 2.70 12.22 -0.21
C LEU A 83 1.65 13.15 -0.81
N ALA A 84 1.48 14.36 -0.27
CA ALA A 84 0.56 15.36 -0.82
C ALA A 84 1.21 16.22 -1.92
N ASP A 85 2.52 16.45 -1.82
CA ASP A 85 3.31 17.09 -2.88
C ASP A 85 3.49 16.14 -4.08
N ASP A 86 3.58 14.83 -3.84
CA ASP A 86 3.62 13.74 -4.83
C ASP A 86 2.21 13.34 -5.34
N GLU A 87 1.18 14.16 -5.10
CA GLU A 87 -0.24 13.99 -5.50
C GLU A 87 -0.90 12.64 -5.10
N THR A 88 -0.26 11.85 -4.23
CA THR A 88 -0.71 10.52 -3.79
C THR A 88 -1.76 10.57 -2.68
N VAL A 89 -1.76 11.64 -1.87
CA VAL A 89 -2.84 11.92 -0.91
C VAL A 89 -3.40 13.32 -1.10
N GLU A 90 -4.73 13.41 -1.15
CA GLU A 90 -5.42 14.68 -1.13
C GLU A 90 -5.50 15.23 0.30
N ARG A 91 -4.97 16.44 0.52
CA ARG A 91 -5.09 17.16 1.79
C ARG A 91 -6.22 18.19 1.75
N ARG A 92 -7.22 18.05 2.63
CA ARG A 92 -8.37 18.97 2.75
C ARG A 92 -8.47 19.54 4.17
N LYS A 93 -9.07 20.72 4.34
CA LYS A 93 -9.35 21.28 5.68
C LYS A 93 -10.69 20.73 6.18
N ARG A 94 -10.68 19.98 7.29
CA ARG A 94 -11.91 19.49 7.93
C ARG A 94 -12.78 20.68 8.33
N LYS A 95 -14.07 20.69 8.00
CA LYS A 95 -14.99 21.78 8.36
C LYS A 95 -15.48 21.63 9.80
N SER A 96 -14.72 22.14 10.79
CA SER A 96 -15.23 22.29 12.14
C SER A 96 -15.95 23.63 12.32
N SER A 97 -17.05 23.61 13.07
CA SER A 97 -17.83 24.80 13.46
C SER A 97 -17.32 25.45 14.77
N GLY A 98 -16.23 24.93 15.35
CA GLY A 98 -15.66 25.39 16.61
C GLY A 98 -14.64 26.53 16.47
N ALA A 99 -14.43 27.27 17.55
CA ALA A 99 -13.39 28.30 17.64
C ALA A 99 -11.99 27.65 17.82
N GLY A 100 -11.40 27.19 16.72
CA GLY A 100 -10.07 26.57 16.69
C GLY A 100 -9.49 26.55 15.27
N ASN A 101 -8.24 26.13 15.14
CA ASN A 101 -7.68 25.86 13.81
C ASN A 101 -8.25 24.52 13.30
N ASN A 102 -8.67 24.49 12.03
CA ASN A 102 -9.20 23.28 11.43
C ASN A 102 -8.03 22.33 11.08
N PRO A 103 -8.01 21.09 11.60
CA PRO A 103 -7.00 20.13 11.21
C PRO A 103 -7.13 19.77 9.73
N TYR A 104 -6.01 19.40 9.14
CA TYR A 104 -6.00 18.82 7.81
C TYR A 104 -6.37 17.33 7.89
N GLU A 105 -7.33 16.93 7.07
CA GLU A 105 -7.67 15.55 6.79
C GLU A 105 -7.08 15.12 5.45
N TYR A 106 -6.75 13.84 5.35
CA TYR A 106 -6.06 13.24 4.22
C TYR A 106 -6.89 12.09 3.63
N VAL A 107 -6.83 11.94 2.31
CA VAL A 107 -7.49 10.86 1.57
C VAL A 107 -6.51 10.33 0.53
N ALA A 108 -6.18 9.04 0.57
CA ALA A 108 -5.29 8.42 -0.41
C ALA A 108 -6.01 8.14 -1.74
N ILE A 109 -5.37 8.45 -2.88
CA ILE A 109 -5.89 8.17 -4.23
C ILE A 109 -6.11 6.66 -4.45
N ALA A 110 -6.85 6.27 -5.49
CA ALA A 110 -7.04 4.85 -5.78
C ALA A 110 -5.71 4.19 -6.20
N PRO A 111 -5.47 2.90 -5.89
CA PRO A 111 -4.26 2.19 -6.32
C PRO A 111 -4.10 2.18 -7.86
N SER A 112 -5.21 2.18 -8.60
CA SER A 112 -5.22 2.34 -10.06
C SER A 112 -4.63 3.68 -10.51
N ASP A 113 -4.92 4.77 -9.82
CA ASP A 113 -4.40 6.10 -10.14
C ASP A 113 -2.92 6.23 -9.80
N LEU A 114 -2.50 5.63 -8.68
CA LEU A 114 -1.08 5.51 -8.31
C LEU A 114 -0.29 4.74 -9.38
N VAL A 115 -0.79 3.59 -9.83
CA VAL A 115 -0.17 2.78 -10.90
C VAL A 115 -0.12 3.53 -12.23
N LYS A 116 -1.15 4.31 -12.60
CA LYS A 116 -1.12 5.17 -13.79
C LYS A 116 0.06 6.16 -13.73
N GLY A 117 0.22 6.86 -12.60
CA GLY A 117 1.33 7.80 -12.39
C GLY A 117 2.70 7.16 -12.62
N VAL A 118 2.97 6.06 -11.92
CA VAL A 118 4.23 5.29 -12.08
C VAL A 118 4.43 4.81 -13.52
N SER A 119 3.39 4.28 -14.17
CA SER A 119 3.49 3.78 -15.55
C SER A 119 3.86 4.88 -16.55
N GLY A 120 3.34 6.10 -16.37
CA GLY A 120 3.68 7.27 -17.17
C GLY A 120 5.13 7.70 -16.97
N GLN A 121 5.62 7.69 -15.73
CA GLN A 121 7.03 7.98 -15.40
C GLN A 121 7.99 6.95 -16.01
N VAL A 122 7.70 5.65 -15.86
CA VAL A 122 8.50 4.57 -16.45
C VAL A 122 8.51 4.68 -17.98
N GLN A 123 7.36 4.95 -18.61
CA GLN A 123 7.28 5.19 -20.05
C GLN A 123 8.14 6.38 -20.48
N ALA A 124 8.12 7.49 -19.74
CA ALA A 124 8.93 8.67 -20.05
C ALA A 124 10.44 8.37 -19.93
N GLN A 125 10.86 7.65 -18.89
CA GLN A 125 12.26 7.27 -18.69
C GLN A 125 12.75 6.29 -19.77
N LEU A 126 11.98 5.25 -20.09
CA LEU A 126 12.31 4.31 -21.17
C LEU A 126 12.46 5.04 -22.51
N ASN A 127 11.50 5.90 -22.86
CA ASN A 127 11.60 6.70 -24.09
C ASN A 127 12.81 7.65 -24.07
N ALA A 128 13.21 8.20 -22.92
CA ALA A 128 14.43 8.99 -22.82
C ALA A 128 15.70 8.16 -23.10
N VAL A 129 15.77 6.91 -22.61
CA VAL A 129 16.88 5.99 -22.87
C VAL A 129 16.95 5.59 -24.35
N PHE A 130 15.83 5.23 -24.98
CA PHE A 130 15.80 4.90 -26.42
C PHE A 130 16.19 6.10 -27.30
N ASN A 131 15.79 7.33 -26.93
CA ASN A 131 16.23 8.54 -27.62
C ASN A 131 17.71 8.84 -27.42
N LEU A 132 18.29 8.52 -26.25
CA LEU A 132 19.72 8.66 -25.99
C LEU A 132 20.54 7.68 -26.85
N ASP A 133 20.14 6.41 -26.92
CA ASP A 133 20.87 5.40 -27.70
C ASP A 133 20.82 5.69 -29.22
N ARG A 134 19.68 6.20 -29.71
CA ARG A 134 19.55 6.79 -31.05
C ARG A 134 20.55 7.92 -31.29
N HIS A 135 20.74 8.81 -30.31
CA HIS A 135 21.69 9.93 -30.44
C HIS A 135 23.16 9.48 -30.40
N LEU A 136 23.45 8.37 -29.70
CA LEU A 136 24.78 7.76 -29.64
C LEU A 136 25.12 6.89 -30.85
N GLY A 137 24.13 6.53 -31.68
CA GLY A 137 24.33 5.79 -32.93
C GLY A 137 24.71 4.32 -32.74
N THR A 138 24.41 3.74 -31.57
CA THR A 138 24.58 2.32 -31.27
C THR A 138 23.73 1.45 -32.20
N ASP A 139 22.50 1.88 -32.46
CA ASP A 139 21.55 1.19 -33.32
C ASP A 139 21.59 1.74 -34.75
N ARG A 140 21.78 0.85 -35.74
CA ARG A 140 21.69 1.19 -37.19
C ARG A 140 20.33 0.80 -37.77
N SER A 141 19.31 0.84 -36.92
CA SER A 141 17.95 0.41 -37.20
C SER A 141 17.03 1.63 -37.09
N ASP A 142 16.70 2.27 -38.20
CA ASP A 142 16.04 3.59 -38.24
C ASP A 142 14.57 3.61 -37.72
N GLU A 143 14.04 2.50 -37.21
CA GLU A 143 12.61 2.30 -36.91
C GLU A 143 12.34 1.74 -35.49
N THR A 144 12.86 2.38 -34.44
CA THR A 144 12.32 2.21 -33.07
C THR A 144 11.21 3.22 -32.80
N GLU A 145 9.97 2.75 -32.83
CA GLU A 145 8.79 3.50 -32.40
C GLU A 145 8.78 3.73 -30.87
N PRO A 146 8.22 4.85 -30.37
CA PRO A 146 8.18 5.14 -28.93
C PRO A 146 7.30 4.13 -28.18
N VAL A 147 7.79 3.68 -27.03
CA VAL A 147 7.07 2.74 -26.17
C VAL A 147 5.85 3.44 -25.55
N THR A 148 4.70 2.76 -25.60
CA THR A 148 3.45 3.19 -24.96
C THR A 148 2.96 2.10 -24.00
N ILE A 149 2.72 2.48 -22.75
CA ILE A 149 2.16 1.60 -21.71
C ILE A 149 0.70 2.00 -21.51
N THR A 150 -0.22 1.04 -21.66
CA THR A 150 -1.67 1.29 -21.44
C THR A 150 -2.15 0.52 -20.22
N VAL A 151 -2.56 1.25 -19.18
CA VAL A 151 -3.26 0.68 -18.03
C VAL A 151 -4.75 0.66 -18.34
N ARG A 152 -5.40 -0.50 -18.16
CA ARG A 152 -6.85 -0.63 -18.29
C ARG A 152 -7.49 -0.46 -16.92
N GLU A 153 -8.64 0.19 -16.89
CA GLU A 153 -9.57 0.16 -15.76
C GLU A 153 -10.52 -1.02 -15.98
N GLU A 154 -10.71 -1.86 -14.96
CA GLU A 154 -11.75 -2.91 -14.91
C GLU A 154 -12.93 -2.44 -14.04
#